data_AF-A0A3D5FAB2-F1
#
_entry.id   AF-A0A3D5FAB2-F1
#
_cell.length_a   1.000
_cell.length_b   1.000
_cell.length_c   1.000
_cell.angle_alpha   90.00
_cell.angle_beta   90.00
_cell.angle_gamma   90.00
#
_symmetry.space_group_name_H-M   'P 1'
#
loop_
_entity.id
_entity.type
_entity.pdbx_description
1 polymer ?
#
loop_
_entity_poly.entity_id
_entity_poly.type
_entity_poly.pdbx_seq_one_letter_code
_entity_poly.pdbx_strand_id
1 'polypeptide(L)'
;MRQFTLSQQLRILGVLALGLLGTEFINLLLSNWLNQFGIRPREPANLPGVFLAPWLHANLTHFASNFLPLLLFMWLSMQWGKFTFIKSTLLIWLGAGLCVWLLGRNAMHIGASGI
;
A
#
# COMPACT_ATOMS: atom_id res chain seq x y z
N MET A 1 15.53 -20.35 9.30
CA MET A 1 14.57 -19.52 8.52
C MET A 1 15.30 -18.87 7.37
N ARG A 2 14.84 -18.98 6.11
CA ARG A 2 15.52 -18.32 4.97
C ARG A 2 15.39 -16.80 5.10
N GLN A 3 16.50 -16.09 4.95
CA GLN A 3 16.57 -14.63 4.94
C GLN A 3 16.68 -14.10 3.51
N PHE A 4 16.19 -12.88 3.26
CA PHE A 4 16.48 -12.18 2.00
C PHE A 4 17.94 -11.72 1.98
N THR A 5 18.61 -11.87 0.84
CA THR A 5 19.91 -11.21 0.63
C THR A 5 19.69 -9.70 0.50
N LEU A 6 20.71 -8.89 0.78
CA LEU A 6 20.61 -7.44 0.63
C LEU A 6 20.16 -7.04 -0.78
N SER A 7 20.68 -7.69 -1.82
CA SER A 7 20.25 -7.45 -3.20
C SER A 7 18.75 -7.74 -3.41
N GLN A 8 18.20 -8.77 -2.78
CA GLN A 8 16.76 -9.07 -2.83
C GLN A 8 15.95 -8.00 -2.12
N GLN A 9 16.37 -7.57 -0.93
CA GLN A 9 15.70 -6.50 -0.18
C GLN A 9 15.65 -5.21 -0.99
N LEU A 10 16.80 -4.77 -1.53
CA LEU A 10 16.89 -3.57 -2.35
C LEU A 10 16.05 -3.66 -3.64
N ARG A 11 16.01 -4.82 -4.29
CA ARG A 11 15.15 -5.02 -5.47
C ARG A 11 13.67 -4.91 -5.13
N ILE A 12 13.22 -5.54 -4.04
CA ILE A 12 11.80 -5.48 -3.63
C ILE A 12 11.42 -4.03 -3.28
N LEU A 13 12.23 -3.36 -2.46
CA LEU A 13 12.01 -1.97 -2.08
C LEU A 13 12.06 -1.03 -3.29
N GLY A 14 13.00 -1.24 -4.21
CA GLY A 14 13.11 -0.46 -5.43
C GLY A 14 11.89 -0.62 -6.35
N VAL A 15 11.41 -1.85 -6.54
CA VAL A 15 10.18 -2.11 -7.32
C VAL A 15 8.97 -1.45 -6.66
N LEU A 16 8.82 -1.58 -5.34
CA LEU A 16 7.73 -0.94 -4.60
C LEU A 16 7.80 0.59 -4.72
N ALA A 17 8.98 1.17 -4.51
CA ALA A 17 9.20 2.61 -4.59
C ALA A 17 8.89 3.15 -6.00
N LEU A 18 9.40 2.50 -7.05
CA LEU A 18 9.12 2.89 -8.43
C LEU A 18 7.64 2.73 -8.79
N GLY A 19 6.99 1.67 -8.29
CA GLY A 19 5.56 1.48 -8.46
C GLY A 19 4.75 2.62 -7.84
N LEU A 20 5.03 2.97 -6.58
CA LEU A 20 4.37 4.07 -5.88
C LEU A 20 4.62 5.44 -6.53
N LEU A 21 5.86 5.70 -6.96
CA LEU A 21 6.20 6.93 -7.69
C LEU A 21 5.47 6.98 -9.03
N GLY A 22 5.42 5.86 -9.76
CA GLY A 22 4.74 5.76 -11.05
C GLY A 22 3.23 5.97 -10.91
N THR A 23 2.58 5.34 -9.93
CA THR A 23 1.14 5.50 -9.71
C THR A 23 0.81 6.92 -9.30
N GLU A 24 1.56 7.53 -8.38
CA GLU A 24 1.33 8.92 -7.97
C GLU A 24 1.58 9.90 -9.12
N PHE A 25 2.65 9.72 -9.90
CA PHE A 25 2.92 10.55 -11.07
C PHE A 25 1.77 10.52 -12.08
N ILE A 26 1.27 9.33 -12.42
CA ILE A 26 0.12 9.18 -13.32
C ILE A 26 -1.13 9.80 -12.69
N ASN A 27 -1.36 9.60 -11.39
CA ASN A 27 -2.52 10.15 -10.70
C ASN A 27 -2.53 11.68 -10.75
N LEU A 28 -1.38 12.33 -10.56
CA LEU A 28 -1.23 13.78 -10.66
C LEU A 28 -1.53 14.29 -12.08
N LEU A 29 -1.04 13.60 -13.12
CA LEU A 29 -1.35 13.94 -14.52
C LEU A 29 -2.86 13.84 -14.82
N LEU A 30 -3.54 12.90 -14.16
CA LEU A 30 -4.98 12.67 -14.28
C LEU A 30 -5.81 13.46 -13.27
N SER A 31 -5.26 14.52 -12.65
CA SER A 31 -5.97 15.34 -11.65
C SER A 31 -6.61 14.50 -10.54
N ASN A 32 -5.87 13.50 -10.04
CA ASN A 32 -6.27 12.57 -8.99
C ASN A 32 -7.43 11.61 -9.33
N TRP A 33 -7.76 11.43 -10.62
CA TRP A 33 -8.87 10.57 -11.05
C TRP A 33 -8.73 9.10 -10.61
N LEU A 34 -7.51 8.58 -10.44
CA LEU A 34 -7.33 7.18 -10.02
C LEU A 34 -7.81 6.93 -8.57
N ASN A 35 -7.96 7.99 -7.75
CA ASN A 35 -8.39 7.85 -6.36
C ASN A 35 -9.80 7.26 -6.20
N GLN A 36 -10.62 7.27 -7.26
CA GLN A 36 -11.92 6.58 -7.28
C GLN A 36 -11.80 5.05 -7.12
N PHE A 37 -10.62 4.47 -7.42
CA PHE A 37 -10.35 3.03 -7.26
C PHE A 37 -9.96 2.65 -5.82
N GLY A 38 -10.05 3.59 -4.87
CA GLY A 38 -9.88 3.31 -3.44
C GLY A 38 -10.97 2.43 -2.84
N ILE A 39 -10.88 2.22 -1.53
CA ILE A 39 -11.88 1.45 -0.79
C ILE A 39 -13.05 2.38 -0.47
N ARG A 40 -14.24 2.00 -0.93
CA ARG A 40 -15.50 2.55 -0.45
C ARG A 40 -16.18 1.52 0.45
N PRO A 41 -16.36 1.80 1.75
CA PRO A 41 -16.83 0.78 2.67
C PRO A 41 -18.21 0.25 2.30
N ARG A 42 -18.35 -1.08 2.33
CA ARG A 42 -19.59 -1.84 2.10
C ARG A 42 -20.16 -1.73 0.68
N GLU A 43 -19.39 -1.19 -0.27
CA GLU A 43 -19.76 -1.16 -1.69
C GLU A 43 -19.03 -2.30 -2.43
N PRO A 44 -19.74 -3.31 -2.97
CA PRO A 44 -19.11 -4.46 -3.63
C PRO A 44 -18.22 -4.08 -4.81
N ALA A 45 -18.61 -3.04 -5.57
CA ALA A 45 -17.85 -2.55 -6.71
C ALA A 45 -16.46 -2.00 -6.32
N ASN A 46 -16.27 -1.57 -5.07
CA ASN A 46 -15.02 -1.04 -4.54
C ASN A 46 -14.23 -2.06 -3.71
N LEU A 47 -14.66 -3.32 -3.62
CA LEU A 47 -13.89 -4.38 -2.98
C LEU A 47 -12.48 -4.56 -3.60
N PRO A 48 -12.28 -4.42 -4.93
CA PRO A 48 -10.93 -4.39 -5.51
C PRO A 48 -10.02 -3.30 -4.93
N GLY A 49 -10.60 -2.24 -4.35
CA GLY A 49 -9.89 -1.18 -3.65
C GLY A 49 -9.03 -1.70 -2.50
N VAL A 50 -9.32 -2.87 -1.92
CA VAL A 50 -8.44 -3.52 -0.92
C VAL A 50 -7.01 -3.70 -1.45
N PHE A 51 -6.87 -4.03 -2.73
CA PHE A 51 -5.58 -4.17 -3.39
C PHE A 51 -5.03 -2.84 -3.90
N LEU A 52 -5.90 -1.94 -4.36
CA LEU A 52 -5.49 -0.73 -5.08
C LEU A 52 -5.23 0.48 -4.17
N ALA A 53 -5.95 0.59 -3.06
CA ALA A 53 -5.89 1.75 -2.16
C ALA A 53 -4.48 2.14 -1.69
N PRO A 54 -3.56 1.21 -1.35
CA PRO A 54 -2.20 1.56 -0.93
C PRO A 54 -1.38 2.31 -1.98
N TRP A 55 -1.76 2.20 -3.26
CA TRP A 55 -1.06 2.82 -4.38
C TRP A 55 -1.56 4.23 -4.71
N LEU A 56 -2.67 4.64 -4.08
CA LEU A 56 -3.41 5.85 -4.40
C LEU A 56 -3.27 6.86 -3.26
N HIS A 57 -3.00 8.12 -3.57
CA HIS A 57 -2.88 9.18 -2.56
C HIS A 57 -3.65 10.43 -2.98
N ALA A 58 -4.14 11.16 -1.97
CA ALA A 58 -5.01 12.31 -2.18
C ALA A 58 -4.24 13.54 -2.71
N ASN A 59 -2.96 13.63 -2.36
CA ASN A 59 -2.04 14.70 -2.71
C ASN A 59 -0.60 14.29 -2.33
N LEU A 60 0.36 15.11 -2.74
CA LEU A 60 1.78 14.90 -2.48
C LEU A 60 2.14 14.84 -1.00
N THR A 61 1.47 15.60 -0.14
CA THR A 61 1.72 15.56 1.32
C THR A 61 1.28 14.21 1.90
N HIS A 62 0.11 13.72 1.50
CA HIS A 62 -0.38 12.40 1.86
C HIS A 62 0.59 11.31 1.35
N PHE A 63 1.00 11.37 0.08
CA PHE A 63 2.01 10.47 -0.48
C PHE A 63 3.32 10.47 0.31
N ALA A 64 3.92 11.64 0.53
CA ALA A 64 5.22 11.77 1.21
C ALA A 64 5.17 11.21 2.65
N SER A 65 4.07 11.44 3.37
CA SER A 65 3.87 10.90 4.72
C SER A 65 3.75 9.37 4.78
N ASN A 66 3.46 8.70 3.65
CA ASN A 66 3.30 7.25 3.57
C ASN A 66 4.53 6.58 2.93
N PHE A 67 5.12 7.23 1.92
CA PHE A 67 6.19 6.66 1.10
C PHE A 67 7.42 6.24 1.92
N LEU A 68 8.00 7.14 2.70
CA LEU A 68 9.20 6.85 3.46
C LEU A 68 8.94 5.86 4.61
N PRO A 69 7.90 6.03 5.45
CA PRO A 69 7.58 5.07 6.49
C PRO A 69 7.30 3.66 5.96
N LEU A 70 6.57 3.52 4.85
CA LEU A 70 6.27 2.22 4.26
C LEU A 70 7.56 1.49 3.85
N LEU A 71 8.46 2.16 3.12
CA LEU A 71 9.73 1.55 2.69
C LEU A 71 10.59 1.15 3.89
N LEU A 72 10.62 1.98 4.93
CA LEU A 72 11.34 1.70 6.16
C LEU A 72 10.76 0.46 6.89
N PHE A 73 9.45 0.40 7.11
CA PHE A 73 8.83 -0.73 7.81
C PHE A 73 8.83 -2.02 6.98
N MET A 74 8.71 -1.94 5.65
CA MET A 74 8.92 -3.08 4.77
C MET A 74 10.35 -3.61 4.90
N TRP A 75 11.36 -2.75 4.94
CA TRP A 75 12.74 -3.16 5.12
C TRP A 75 13.00 -3.77 6.51
N LEU A 76 12.48 -3.15 7.58
CA LEU A 76 12.63 -3.65 8.95
C LEU A 76 11.94 -5.01 9.14
N SER A 77 10.75 -5.19 8.57
CA SER A 77 10.02 -6.47 8.66
C SER A 77 10.72 -7.60 7.91
N MET A 78 11.44 -7.32 6.81
CA MET A 78 12.26 -8.33 6.12
C MET A 78 13.35 -8.97 6.99
N GLN A 79 13.78 -8.31 8.07
CA GLN A 79 14.83 -8.82 8.96
C GLN A 79 14.36 -10.04 9.78
N TRP A 80 13.05 -10.26 9.88
CA TRP A 80 12.43 -11.37 10.61
C TRP A 80 12.26 -12.66 9.79
N GLY A 81 12.85 -12.73 8.60
CA GLY A 81 12.79 -13.90 7.72
C GLY A 81 11.71 -13.80 6.65
N LYS A 82 11.95 -14.48 5.52
CA LYS A 82 11.08 -14.41 4.33
C LYS A 82 9.64 -14.80 4.60
N PHE A 83 9.45 -15.89 5.36
CA PHE A 83 8.11 -16.41 5.65
C PHE A 83 7.31 -15.44 6.51
N THR A 84 7.93 -14.91 7.57
CA THR A 84 7.33 -13.92 8.46
C THR A 84 6.93 -12.67 7.66
N PHE A 85 7.86 -12.12 6.88
CA PHE A 85 7.62 -10.95 6.03
C PHE A 85 6.42 -11.13 5.09
N ILE A 86 6.41 -12.19 4.28
CA ILE A 86 5.33 -12.42 3.30
C ILE A 86 4.00 -12.59 4.03
N LYS A 87 3.97 -13.38 5.11
CA LYS A 87 2.75 -13.66 5.85
C LYS A 87 2.22 -12.39 6.53
N SER A 88 3.07 -11.61 7.19
CA SER A 88 2.65 -10.37 7.85
C SER A 88 2.18 -9.32 6.85
N THR A 89 2.91 -9.12 5.75
CA THR A 89 2.53 -8.14 4.72
C THR A 89 1.19 -8.48 4.09
N LEU A 90 0.96 -9.74 3.71
CA LEU A 90 -0.33 -10.15 3.12
C LEU A 90 -1.48 -10.05 4.14
N LEU A 91 -1.25 -10.45 5.39
CA LEU A 91 -2.27 -10.39 6.43
C LEU A 91 -2.64 -8.94 6.78
N ILE A 92 -1.64 -8.07 6.93
CA ILE A 92 -1.86 -6.65 7.25
C ILE A 92 -2.53 -5.96 6.06
N TRP A 93 -1.99 -6.12 4.85
CA TRP A 93 -2.56 -5.47 3.66
C TRP A 93 -4.02 -5.88 3.43
N LEU A 94 -4.28 -7.19 3.30
CA LEU A 94 -5.63 -7.66 3.01
C LEU A 94 -6.56 -7.53 4.21
N GLY A 95 -6.08 -7.85 5.40
CA GLY A 95 -6.85 -7.77 6.64
C GLY A 95 -7.23 -6.33 6.97
N ALA A 96 -6.29 -5.39 6.95
CA ALA A 96 -6.59 -3.98 7.20
C ALA A 96 -7.52 -3.42 6.11
N GLY A 97 -7.28 -3.73 4.84
CA GLY A 97 -8.16 -3.29 3.75
C GLY A 97 -9.59 -3.83 3.88
N LEU A 98 -9.76 -5.11 4.23
CA LEU A 98 -11.07 -5.71 4.49
C LEU A 98 -11.74 -5.10 5.73
N CYS A 99 -10.98 -4.84 6.80
CA CYS A 99 -11.49 -4.14 7.98
C CYS A 99 -11.98 -2.73 7.61
N VAL A 100 -11.24 -1.97 6.80
CA VAL A 100 -11.67 -0.66 6.29
C VAL A 100 -12.93 -0.82 5.43
N TRP A 101 -13.00 -1.82 4.56
CA TRP A 101 -14.18 -2.05 3.74
C TRP A 101 -15.44 -2.40 4.57
N LEU A 102 -15.29 -3.18 5.65
CA LEU A 102 -16.40 -3.56 6.53
C LEU A 102 -16.81 -2.45 7.51
N LEU A 103 -15.83 -1.79 8.12
CA LEU A 103 -16.00 -0.96 9.31
C LEU A 103 -15.75 0.54 9.07
N GLY A 104 -15.17 0.90 7.92
CA GLY A 104 -14.82 2.28 7.61
C GLY A 104 -16.02 3.22 7.47
N ARG A 105 -15.77 4.51 7.71
CA ARG A 105 -16.75 5.59 7.45
C ARG A 105 -17.07 5.69 5.96
N ASN A 106 -18.25 6.21 5.62
CA ASN A 106 -18.66 6.45 4.23
C ASN A 106 -17.84 7.57 3.57
N ALA A 107 -16.65 7.21 3.09
CA ALA A 107 -15.71 8.05 2.36
C ALA A 107 -14.84 7.13 1.48
N MET A 108 -14.13 7.70 0.51
CA MET A 108 -13.08 6.98 -0.19
C MET A 108 -11.84 6.88 0.70
N HIS A 109 -11.36 5.67 0.94
CA HIS A 109 -10.13 5.41 1.68
C HIS A 109 -9.03 4.98 0.71
N ILE A 110 -7.91 5.68 0.79
CA ILE A 110 -6.73 5.53 -0.04
C ILE A 110 -5.49 5.78 0.82
N GLY A 111 -4.32 5.34 0.37
CA GLY A 111 -3.05 5.49 1.05
C GLY A 111 -2.53 4.19 1.65
N ALA A 112 -1.21 4.11 1.80
CA ALA A 112 -0.53 2.93 2.34
C ALA A 112 -0.40 2.94 3.88
N SER A 113 -0.92 3.96 4.57
CA SER A 113 -0.75 4.13 6.02
C SER A 113 -1.20 2.97 6.92
N GLY A 114 -2.07 2.09 6.42
CA GLY A 114 -2.51 0.88 7.13
C GLY A 114 -1.61 -0.35 6.94
N ILE A 115 -0.53 -0.22 6.16
CA ILE A 115 0.44 -1.28 5.84
C ILE A 115 1.77 -0.98 6.51
#